data_AF-B8J979-F1
#
_entry.id   AF-B8J979-F1
#
_cell.length_a   1.000
_cell.length_b   1.000
_cell.length_c   1.000
_cell.angle_alpha   90.00
_cell.angle_beta   90.00
_cell.angle_gamma   90.00
#
_symmetry.space_group_name_H-M   'P 1'
#
loop_
_entity.id
_entity.type
_entity.pdbx_description
1 polymer ?
#
loop_
_entity_poly.entity_id
_entity_poly.type
_entity_poly.pdbx_seq_one_letter_code
_entity_poly.pdbx_strand_id
1 'polypeptide(L)' 'MRKKPQKTEAEPKRQRRSDFKGFKPVLFRLEERQDKALTAEALRRAAEAETARPDKSAVLREILDGWMGRR' A
#
# COMPACT_ATOMS: atom_id res chain seq x y z
N MET A 1 27.30 41.97 -13.93
CA MET A 1 26.50 41.62 -12.73
C MET A 1 25.88 40.23 -12.95
N ARG A 2 26.36 39.19 -12.24
CA ARG A 2 25.87 37.80 -12.42
C ARG A 2 24.71 37.55 -11.46
N LYS A 3 23.52 37.26 -12.00
CA LYS A 3 22.33 36.88 -11.23
C LYS A 3 22.57 35.50 -10.59
N LYS A 4 22.38 35.39 -9.27
CA LYS A 4 22.45 34.13 -8.53
C LYS A 4 21.30 33.20 -8.97
N PRO A 5 21.53 31.89 -9.10
CA PRO A 5 20.45 30.95 -9.38
C PRO A 5 19.51 30.86 -8.18
N GLN A 6 18.22 30.99 -8.46
CA GLN A 6 17.11 30.91 -7.52
C GLN A 6 17.00 29.45 -7.04
N LYS A 7 17.05 29.22 -5.72
CA LYS A 7 16.85 27.90 -5.13
C LYS A 7 15.38 27.50 -5.34
N THR A 8 15.15 26.52 -6.20
CA THR A 8 13.86 25.85 -6.33
C THR A 8 13.54 25.16 -5.01
N GLU A 9 12.38 25.47 -4.43
CA GLU A 9 11.88 24.83 -3.21
C GLU A 9 11.81 23.31 -3.42
N ALA A 10 12.40 22.57 -2.48
CA ALA A 10 12.43 21.12 -2.51
C ALA A 10 11.00 20.58 -2.36
N GLU A 11 10.52 19.88 -3.39
CA GLU A 11 9.26 19.13 -3.30
C GLU A 11 9.30 18.18 -2.09
N PRO A 12 8.21 18.08 -1.30
CA PRO A 12 8.19 17.24 -0.11
C PRO A 12 8.38 15.77 -0.51
N LYS A 13 9.51 15.21 -0.05
CA LYS A 13 9.87 13.80 -0.21
C LYS A 13 8.73 12.94 0.35
N ARG A 14 7.99 12.24 -0.53
CA ARG A 14 6.87 11.36 -0.17
C ARG A 14 7.31 10.43 0.97
N GLN A 15 6.74 10.63 2.16
CA GLN A 15 6.97 9.78 3.32
C GLN A 15 6.50 8.37 2.97
N ARG A 16 7.41 7.40 3.00
CA ARG A 16 7.04 5.99 2.84
C ARG A 16 6.30 5.57 4.11
N ARG A 17 5.16 4.88 3.96
CA ARG A 17 4.41 4.29 5.11
C ARG A 17 5.26 3.32 5.97
N SER A 18 6.48 3.00 5.54
CA SER A 18 7.46 2.20 6.29
C SER A 18 7.90 2.82 7.62
N ASP A 19 7.74 4.13 7.79
CA ASP A 19 8.21 4.84 8.99
C ASP A 19 7.10 4.95 10.06
N PHE A 20 5.94 4.33 9.82
CA PHE A 20 4.81 4.32 10.76
C PHE A 20 5.09 3.33 11.89
N LYS A 21 5.27 3.85 13.12
CA LYS A 21 5.57 3.09 14.33
C LYS A 21 4.67 1.86 14.47
N GLY A 22 5.27 0.66 14.49
CA GLY A 22 4.56 -0.62 14.66
C GLY A 22 4.32 -1.43 13.38
N PHE A 23 4.59 -0.88 12.20
CA PHE A 23 4.48 -1.63 10.93
C PHE A 23 5.83 -2.21 10.52
N LYS A 24 5.89 -3.53 10.34
CA LYS A 24 7.04 -4.21 9.74
C LYS A 24 6.76 -4.48 8.26
N PRO A 25 7.59 -4.03 7.32
CA PRO A 25 7.44 -4.41 5.93
C PRO A 25 7.70 -5.91 5.78
N VAL A 26 6.76 -6.62 5.16
CA VAL A 26 6.88 -8.04 4.84
C VAL A 26 6.74 -8.21 3.33
N LEU A 27 7.63 -9.00 2.74
CA LEU A 27 7.58 -9.34 1.33
C LEU A 27 6.95 -10.74 1.17
N PHE A 28 5.89 -10.81 0.38
CA PHE A 28 5.24 -12.06 0.01
C PHE A 28 5.53 -12.37 -1.44
N ARG A 29 5.93 -13.61 -1.72
CA ARG A 29 6.00 -14.11 -3.10
C ARG A 29 4.67 -14.77 -3.43
N LEU A 30 3.93 -14.14 -4.33
CA LEU A 30 2.65 -14.63 -4.82
C LEU A 30 2.80 -15.18 -6.23
N GLU A 31 2.06 -16.23 -6.54
CA GLU A 31 1.81 -16.63 -7.92
C GLU A 31 0.94 -15.58 -8.63
N GLU A 32 1.03 -15.50 -9.96
CA GLU A 32 0.26 -14.52 -10.74
C GLU A 32 -1.25 -14.66 -10.50
N ARG A 33 -1.77 -15.89 -10.40
CA ARG A 33 -3.19 -16.13 -10.08
C ARG A 33 -3.59 -15.59 -8.70
N GLN A 34 -2.68 -15.63 -7.73
CA GLN A 34 -2.94 -15.14 -6.37
C GLN A 34 -2.94 -13.61 -6.34
N ASP A 35 -1.98 -12.95 -7.01
CA ASP A 35 -1.98 -11.49 -7.10
C ASP A 35 -3.21 -10.97 -7.87
N LYS A 36 -3.62 -11.65 -8.95
CA LYS A 36 -4.87 -11.30 -9.67
C LYS A 36 -6.09 -11.42 -8.77
N ALA A 37 -6.23 -12.52 -8.03
CA ALA A 37 -7.33 -12.70 -7.08
C ALA A 37 -7.33 -11.61 -5.99
N LEU A 38 -6.16 -11.30 -5.42
CA LEU A 38 -6.02 -10.25 -4.42
C LEU A 38 -6.36 -8.86 -4.97
N THR A 39 -5.97 -8.59 -6.23
CA THR A 39 -6.31 -7.33 -6.93
C THR A 39 -7.81 -7.20 -7.14
N ALA A 40 -8.45 -8.25 -7.66
CA ALA A 40 -9.89 -8.25 -7.94
C ALA A 40 -10.69 -8.03 -6.66
N GLU A 41 -10.31 -8.67 -5.56
CA GLU A 41 -10.96 -8.51 -4.26
C GLU A 41 -10.76 -7.10 -3.69
N ALA A 42 -9.54 -6.54 -3.78
CA ALA A 42 -9.28 -5.16 -3.36
C ALA A 42 -10.08 -4.14 -4.17
N LEU A 43 -10.28 -4.37 -5.47
CA LEU A 43 -11.11 -3.53 -6.34
C LEU A 43 -12.59 -3.64 -5.98
N ARG A 44 -13.10 -4.86 -5.77
CA ARG A 44 -14.49 -5.11 -5.35
C ARG A 44 -14.82 -4.36 -4.07
N ARG A 45 -13.96 -4.47 -3.06
CA ARG A 45 -14.14 -3.78 -1.78
C ARG A 45 -14.02 -2.26 -1.88
N ALA A 46 -13.11 -1.77 -2.74
CA ALA A 46 -13.00 -0.34 -2.99
C ALA A 46 -14.29 0.21 -3.60
N ALA A 47 -14.92 -0.52 -4.52
CA ALA A 47 -16.21 -0.17 -5.09
C ALA A 47 -17.33 -0.19 -4.03
N GLU A 48 -17.37 -1.22 -3.18
CA GLU A 48 -18.39 -1.36 -2.11
C GLU A 48 -18.27 -0.28 -1.03
N ALA A 49 -17.04 0.13 -0.70
CA ALA A 49 -16.80 1.19 0.26
C ALA A 49 -16.77 2.59 -0.38
N GLU A 50 -17.12 2.71 -1.66
CA GLU A 50 -17.09 3.96 -2.45
C GLU A 50 -15.75 4.71 -2.36
N THR A 51 -14.65 3.96 -2.23
CA THR A 51 -13.30 4.53 -2.14
C THR A 51 -12.59 4.43 -3.49
N ALA A 52 -11.88 5.48 -3.86
CA ALA A 52 -11.09 5.47 -5.10
C ALA A 52 -9.81 4.61 -5.01
N ARG A 53 -9.43 4.11 -3.82
CA ARG A 53 -8.12 3.49 -3.61
C ARG A 53 -8.23 2.05 -3.11
N PRO A 54 -7.97 1.05 -3.98
CA PRO A 54 -7.88 -0.34 -3.55
C PRO A 54 -6.66 -0.57 -2.64
N ASP A 55 -6.86 -1.27 -1.52
CA ASP A 55 -5.80 -1.62 -0.57
C ASP A 55 -5.61 -3.16 -0.50
N LYS A 56 -4.69 -3.67 -1.32
CA LYS A 56 -4.32 -5.10 -1.34
C LYS A 56 -3.77 -5.57 0.02
N SER A 57 -3.08 -4.71 0.76
CA SER A 57 -2.45 -5.08 2.03
C SER A 57 -3.50 -5.28 3.13
N ALA A 58 -4.57 -4.48 3.13
CA ALA A 58 -5.70 -4.69 4.03
C ALA A 58 -6.38 -6.04 3.80
N VAL A 59 -6.68 -6.38 2.54
CA VAL A 59 -7.28 -7.68 2.17
C VAL A 59 -6.37 -8.84 2.57
N LEU A 60 -5.07 -8.76 2.27
CA LEU A 60 -4.13 -9.81 2.62
C LEU A 60 -4.02 -10.00 4.14
N ARG A 61 -4.05 -8.92 4.92
CA ARG A 61 -4.00 -8.98 6.38
C ARG A 61 -5.21 -9.73 6.95
N GLU A 62 -6.41 -9.42 6.50
CA GLU A 62 -7.62 -10.12 6.94
C GLU A 62 -7.60 -11.61 6.61
N ILE A 63 -7.10 -11.99 5.42
CA ILE A 63 -6.94 -13.39 5.04
C ILE A 63 -5.98 -14.10 6.00
N LEU A 64 -4.86 -13.47 6.33
CA LEU A 64 -3.87 -14.02 7.26
C LEU A 64 -4.43 -14.11 8.69
N ASP A 65 -5.12 -13.08 9.16
CA ASP A 65 -5.75 -13.06 10.48
C ASP A 65 -6.81 -14.16 10.59
N GLY A 66 -7.63 -14.35 9.55
CA GLY A 66 -8.62 -15.43 9.48
C GLY A 66 -8.01 -16.83 9.37
N TRP A 67 -6.78 -16.95 8.85
CA TRP A 67 -6.04 -18.21 8.84
C TRP A 67 -5.39 -18.51 10.19
N MET A 68 -4.82 -17.49 10.84
CA MET A 68 -4.17 -17.63 12.15
C MET A 68 -5.18 -17.88 13.27
N GLY A 69 -6.33 -17.21 13.27
CA GLY A 69 -7.37 -17.39 14.29
C GLY A 69 -8.15 -18.71 14.23
N ARG A 70 -7.92 -19.53 13.19
CA ARG A 70 -8.47 -20.90 13.07
C ARG A 70 -7.52 -21.97 13.64
N ARG A 71 -6.37 -21.59 14.17
CA ARG A 71 -5.41 -22.46 14.86
C ARG A 71 -5.50 -22.25 16.36
#